data_AF-A0A7G9R0H1-F1
#
_entry.id   AF-A0A7G9R0H1-F1
#
_cell.length_a   1.000
_cell.length_b   1.000
_cell.length_c   1.000
_cell.angle_alpha   90.00
_cell.angle_beta   90.00
_cell.angle_gamma   90.00
#
_symmetry.space_group_name_H-M   'P 1'
#
loop_
_entity.id
_entity.type
_entity.pdbx_description
1 polymer ?
#
loop_
_entity_poly.entity_id
_entity_poly.type
_entity_poly.pdbx_seq_one_letter_code
_entity_poly.pdbx_strand_id
1 'polypeptide(L)' 'MDETTDPREPVADLSSAPLPTASTLRRRRNLPLQALRFASFNARIVRMVLKGHH' A
#
# COMPACT_ATOMS: atom_id res chain seq x y z
N MET A 1 -16.12 17.43 19.25
CA MET A 1 -15.03 16.76 18.52
C MET A 1 -14.60 15.62 19.42
N ASP A 2 -15.01 14.40 19.08
CA ASP A 2 -14.86 13.22 19.95
C ASP A 2 -13.47 12.61 19.75
N GLU A 3 -12.69 12.57 20.82
CA GLU A 3 -11.36 11.97 20.87
C GLU A 3 -11.52 10.48 21.22
N THR A 4 -11.68 9.66 20.19
CA THR A 4 -11.79 8.20 20.31
C THR A 4 -10.42 7.53 20.47
N THR A 5 -9.55 8.05 21.35
CA THR A 5 -8.29 7.37 21.69
C THR A 5 -8.61 6.35 22.78
N ASP A 6 -8.87 5.09 22.39
CA ASP A 6 -9.03 4.00 23.38
C ASP A 6 -7.67 3.81 24.08
N PRO A 7 -7.56 4.02 25.40
CA PRO A 7 -6.30 3.88 26.15
C PRO A 7 -5.74 2.45 26.14
N ARG A 8 -6.49 1.48 25.61
CA ARG A 8 -6.07 0.08 25.45
C ARG A 8 -5.42 -0.21 24.08
N GLU A 9 -5.47 0.73 23.13
CA GLU A 9 -4.77 0.55 21.87
C GLU A 9 -3.27 0.75 22.09
N PRO A 10 -2.42 -0.22 21.75
CA PRO A 10 -0.99 -0.06 21.85
C PRO A 10 -0.54 1.04 20.88
N VAL A 11 -0.08 2.17 21.42
CA VAL A 11 0.52 3.25 20.63
C VAL A 11 1.78 2.68 19.98
N ALA A 12 1.79 2.62 18.66
CA ALA A 12 2.96 2.19 17.91
C ALA A 12 4.12 3.18 18.17
N ASP A 13 5.21 2.69 18.76
CA ASP A 13 6.44 3.47 18.88
C ASP A 13 7.10 3.58 17.49
N LEU A 14 6.99 4.76 16.90
CA LEU A 14 7.54 5.08 15.58
C LEU A 14 8.92 5.76 15.65
N SER A 15 9.50 5.93 16.84
CA SER A 15 10.79 6.62 17.03
C SER A 15 11.95 5.94 16.29
N SER A 16 11.86 4.62 16.14
CA SER A 16 12.84 3.78 15.44
C SER A 16 12.52 3.55 13.96
N ALA A 17 11.44 4.14 13.45
CA ALA A 17 11.05 3.94 12.06
C ALA A 17 12.09 4.59 11.12
N PRO A 18 12.59 3.86 10.11
CA PRO A 18 13.53 4.44 9.16
C PRO A 18 12.88 5.59 8.40
N LEU A 19 13.53 6.75 8.40
CA LEU A 19 13.05 7.92 7.67
C LEU A 19 12.96 7.59 6.17
N PRO A 20 11.89 8.05 5.48
CA PRO A 20 11.76 7.81 4.05
C PRO A 20 12.91 8.48 3.30
N THR A 21 13.73 7.68 2.63
CA THR A 21 14.79 8.21 1.77
C THR A 21 14.19 8.93 0.56
N ALA A 22 14.95 9.87 -0.02
CA ALA A 22 14.54 10.58 -1.24
C ALA A 22 14.19 9.61 -2.39
N SER A 23 14.88 8.46 -2.46
CA SER A 23 14.59 7.38 -3.42
C SER A 23 13.20 6.78 -3.20
N THR A 24 12.85 6.46 -1.95
CA THR A 24 11.52 5.94 -1.58
C THR A 24 10.42 6.94 -1.91
N LEU A 25 10.63 8.24 -1.64
CA LEU A 25 9.67 9.30 -1.99
C LEU A 25 9.47 9.44 -3.49
N ARG A 26 10.55 9.46 -4.29
CA ARG A 26 10.46 9.53 -5.76
C ARG A 26 9.67 8.35 -6.33
N ARG A 27 9.96 7.13 -5.87
CA ARG A 27 9.23 5.93 -6.31
C ARG A 27 7.76 5.97 -5.94
N ARG A 28 7.41 6.54 -4.77
CA ARG A 28 6.02 6.75 -4.35
C ARG A 28 5.29 7.78 -5.21
N ARG A 29 5.97 8.84 -5.69
CA ARG A 29 5.34 9.87 -6.54
C ARG A 29 5.24 9.50 -8.03
N ASN A 30 5.88 8.40 -8.46
CA ASN A 30 5.90 7.99 -9.86
C ASN A 30 4.56 7.33 -10.28
N LEU A 31 3.65 8.12 -10.86
CA LEU A 31 2.37 7.65 -11.39
C LEU A 31 2.49 6.52 -12.43
N PRO A 32 3.46 6.52 -13.37
CA PRO A 32 3.61 5.40 -14.32
C PRO A 32 3.92 4.07 -13.62
N LEU A 33 4.75 4.09 -12.57
CA LEU A 33 5.07 2.89 -11.78
C LEU A 33 3.87 2.40 -10.98
N GLN A 34 3.02 3.32 -10.49
CA GLN A 34 1.77 2.96 -9.82
C GLN A 34 0.78 2.34 -10.81
N ALA A 35 0.61 2.95 -11.99
CA ALA A 35 -0.28 2.45 -13.03
C ALA A 35 0.13 1.05 -13.51
N LEU A 36 1.42 0.81 -13.72
CA LEU A 36 1.92 -0.52 -14.08
C LEU A 36 1.64 -1.56 -13.00
N ARG A 37 1.88 -1.22 -11.73
CA ARG A 37 1.55 -2.11 -10.60
C ARG A 37 0.06 -2.38 -10.52
N PHE A 38 -0.76 -1.34 -10.64
CA PHE A 38 -2.21 -1.49 -10.65
C PHE A 38 -2.66 -2.43 -11.77
N ALA A 39 -2.19 -2.19 -13.00
CA ALA A 39 -2.52 -3.03 -14.14
C ALA A 39 -2.08 -4.48 -13.96
N SER A 40 -0.87 -4.74 -13.45
CA SER A 40 -0.35 -6.10 -13.29
C SER A 40 -1.12 -6.90 -12.24
N PHE A 41 -1.49 -6.28 -11.12
CA PHE A 41 -2.33 -6.92 -10.10
C PHE A 41 -3.72 -7.25 -10.64
N ASN A 42 -4.38 -6.27 -11.28
CA ASN A 42 -5.71 -6.48 -11.86
C ASN A 42 -5.69 -7.54 -12.98
N ALA A 43 -4.68 -7.52 -13.84
CA ALA A 43 -4.52 -8.52 -14.90
C ALA A 43 -4.35 -9.94 -14.35
N ARG A 44 -3.68 -10.12 -13.20
CA ARG A 44 -3.55 -11.42 -12.54
C ARG A 44 -4.91 -11.93 -12.04
N ILE A 45 -5.73 -11.06 -11.47
CA ILE A 45 -7.09 -11.41 -11.03
C ILE A 45 -7.95 -11.80 -12.23
N VAL A 46 -7.97 -10.98 -13.28
CA VAL A 46 -8.68 -11.28 -14.53
C VAL A 46 -8.23 -12.62 -15.11
N ARG A 47 -6.93 -12.88 -15.15
CA ARG A 47 -6.38 -14.18 -15.59
C ARG A 47 -6.86 -15.35 -14.73
N MET A 48 -6.92 -15.19 -13.41
CA MET A 48 -7.45 -16.23 -12.50
C MET A 48 -8.92 -16.51 -12.77
N VAL A 49 -9.74 -15.46 -12.97
CA VAL A 49 -11.17 -15.57 -13.30
C VAL A 49 -11.37 -16.28 -14.64
N LEU A 50 -10.68 -15.82 -15.69
CA LEU A 50 -10.77 -16.42 -17.03
C LEU A 50 -10.32 -17.89 -17.04
N LYS A 51 -9.31 -18.25 -16.24
CA LYS A 51 -8.81 -19.63 -16.15
C LYS A 51 -9.71 -20.54 -15.32
N GLY A 52 -10.42 -20.01 -14.33
CA GLY A 52 -11.28 -20.78 -13.44
C GLY A 52 -12.66 -21.11 -14.00
N HIS A 53 -13.01 -20.61 -15.20
CA HIS A 53 -14.27 -20.91 -15.87
C HIS A 53 -14.22 -22.22 -16.70
N HIS A 54 -13.13 -22.99 -16.61
CA HIS A 54 -12.96 -24.33 -17.19
C HIS A 54 -12.68 -25.37 -16.11
#